data_AF-A0A0G0JC84-F1
#
_entry.id   AF-A0A0G0JC84-F1
#
_cell.length_a   1.000
_cell.length_b   1.000
_cell.length_c   1.000
_cell.angle_alpha   90.00
_cell.angle_beta   90.00
_cell.angle_gamma   90.00
#
_symmetry.space_group_name_H-M   'P 1'
#
loop_
_entity.id
_entity.type
_entity.pdbx_description
1 polymer ?
#
loop_
_entity_poly.entity_id
_entity_poly.type
_entity_poly.pdbx_seq_one_letter_code
_entity_poly.pdbx_strand_id
1 'polypeptide(L)'
;MKKSWVLYLILGIALAGLADSTYLTVEHFSNTLPPCHTGYFVDCGKVLLSKYSVIFGIPVALIGVFQYLSEAVLTLLFIVTKKTEFKKLLIIFSFIGLGGSIYFMFIQFVIIKSICLYCTLSALISFVLFYLIWWKFEFERKQVCVFTTKIVYKYFVKPLLFTIDPEIVHEQMVSFGSNLGKYRLVRNVFDYIYYYENKMLSQKIGGIMFDNPVGLSAGFDYDAKLTQILPSISFGFMSVGTITNMPYNGNPAPMLGRLPKSKSLMVNKGFKSQGAEVISKKLKNLDFEIPVGVSIGRTNSSKLKTQKESVADIISAFKIFEKSGVKNAYYELNISCPNLIHAGNIEFYSPNKLDELLSAVDKLNIKKSVFVKMPIDKTDNETLAMLKVIAKHSPAGVIFGNLQKDKNHTSLDKKEVAKFNVGNFSGKPTWERSNELVSLTYINYKKRFVIIGCGGIFSAEDAYEKIKRGASLVMLITGMIFEGPQIIADINIKLTDFLERDGFKNLSDAVGAKYS
;
A
#
# COMPACT_ATOMS: atom_id res chain seq x y z
N MET A 1 26.26 1.17 -5.51
CA MET A 1 27.10 1.45 -6.70
C MET A 1 26.48 0.91 -8.00
N LYS A 2 25.21 1.24 -8.31
CA LYS A 2 24.55 0.78 -9.55
C LYS A 2 25.12 1.55 -10.76
N LYS A 3 25.97 0.88 -11.56
CA LYS A 3 26.38 1.18 -12.95
C LYS A 3 26.43 2.67 -13.33
N SER A 4 27.45 3.42 -12.88
CA SER A 4 27.62 4.83 -13.25
C SER A 4 27.78 5.04 -14.76
N TRP A 5 28.36 4.04 -15.45
CA TRP A 5 28.55 4.02 -16.91
C TRP A 5 27.27 4.24 -17.71
N VAL A 6 26.10 3.86 -17.17
CA VAL A 6 24.80 4.03 -17.84
C VAL A 6 24.47 5.50 -18.08
N LEU A 7 24.87 6.40 -17.17
CA LEU A 7 24.63 7.83 -17.34
C LEU A 7 25.47 8.40 -18.49
N TYR A 8 26.70 7.92 -18.64
CA TYR A 8 27.56 8.30 -19.77
C TYR A 8 27.06 7.70 -21.09
N LEU A 9 26.48 6.50 -21.07
CA LEU A 9 25.80 5.92 -22.22
C LEU A 9 24.57 6.76 -22.62
N ILE A 10 23.71 7.13 -21.66
CA ILE A 10 22.56 8.03 -21.89
C ILE A 10 23.05 9.34 -22.53
N LEU A 11 24.11 9.94 -21.98
CA LEU A 11 24.69 11.17 -22.54
C LEU A 11 25.18 10.97 -23.98
N GLY A 12 25.91 9.90 -24.26
CA GLY A 12 26.40 9.61 -25.62
C GLY A 12 25.27 9.39 -26.63
N ILE A 13 24.20 8.69 -26.24
CA ILE A 13 23.04 8.47 -27.10
C ILE A 13 22.25 9.77 -27.33
N ALA A 14 22.11 10.62 -26.30
CA ALA A 14 21.48 11.93 -26.45
C ALA A 14 22.29 12.83 -27.41
N LEU A 15 23.62 12.81 -27.32
CA LEU A 15 24.48 13.54 -28.27
C LEU A 15 24.37 13.00 -29.70
N ALA A 16 24.18 11.69 -29.89
CA ALA A 16 23.92 11.11 -31.21
C ALA A 16 22.57 11.59 -31.78
N GLY A 17 21.51 11.62 -30.97
CA GLY A 17 20.22 12.19 -31.37
C GLY A 17 20.28 13.67 -31.69
N LEU A 18 21.09 14.41 -30.93
CA LEU A 18 21.35 15.84 -31.18
C LEU A 18 22.05 16.04 -32.52
N ALA A 19 23.06 15.23 -32.85
CA ALA A 19 23.73 15.29 -34.15
C ALA A 19 22.78 14.98 -35.31
N ASP A 20 21.98 13.91 -35.19
CA ASP A 20 20.96 13.53 -36.18
C ASP A 20 19.93 14.65 -36.44
N SER A 21 19.36 15.20 -35.36
CA SER A 21 18.36 16.26 -35.45
C SER A 21 18.93 17.57 -35.94
N THR A 22 20.18 17.89 -35.57
CA THR A 22 20.89 19.08 -36.07
C THR A 22 21.15 18.96 -37.57
N TYR A 23 21.60 17.78 -38.03
CA TYR A 23 21.78 17.51 -39.45
C TYR A 23 20.48 17.73 -40.24
N LEU A 24 19.37 17.13 -39.81
CA LEU A 24 18.07 17.35 -40.45
C LEU A 24 17.58 18.80 -40.40
N THR A 25 17.90 19.53 -39.32
CA THR A 25 17.55 20.95 -39.20
C THR A 25 18.33 21.80 -40.22
N VAL A 26 19.62 21.52 -40.39
CA VAL A 26 20.46 22.20 -41.38
C VAL A 26 19.97 21.93 -42.79
N GLU A 27 19.67 20.68 -43.13
CA GLU A 27 19.10 20.28 -44.44
C GLU A 27 17.78 21.01 -44.71
N HIS A 28 16.87 21.07 -43.72
CA HIS A 28 15.60 21.77 -43.85
C HIS A 28 15.77 23.25 -44.18
N PHE A 29 16.67 23.95 -43.48
CA PHE A 29 16.92 25.38 -43.75
C PHE A 29 17.76 25.63 -45.01
N SER A 30 18.53 24.64 -45.46
CA SER A 30 19.34 24.71 -46.68
C SER A 30 18.53 24.34 -47.93
N ASN A 31 17.27 23.90 -47.78
CA ASN A 31 16.42 23.35 -48.84
C ASN A 31 17.08 22.17 -49.59
N THR A 32 17.94 21.43 -48.88
CA THR A 32 18.59 20.23 -49.39
C THR A 32 17.90 19.01 -48.80
N LEU A 33 18.00 17.88 -49.50
CA LEU A 33 17.40 16.64 -49.04
C LEU A 33 18.50 15.62 -48.69
N PRO A 34 18.35 14.89 -47.58
CA PRO A 34 19.36 13.94 -47.14
C PRO A 34 19.48 12.75 -48.10
N PRO A 35 20.66 12.09 -48.17
CA PRO A 35 20.99 11.05 -49.15
C PRO A 35 20.27 9.72 -48.88
N CYS A 36 18.94 9.71 -49.03
CA CYS A 36 18.06 8.56 -48.83
C CYS A 36 16.76 8.72 -49.66
N HIS A 37 16.92 8.77 -50.99
CA HIS A 37 15.83 8.89 -51.97
C HIS A 37 15.74 7.67 -52.89
N THR A 38 15.79 6.47 -52.32
CA THR A 38 15.86 5.25 -53.13
C THR A 38 14.91 4.20 -52.60
N GLY A 39 13.62 4.32 -52.98
CA GLY A 39 12.63 3.26 -52.78
C GLY A 39 11.18 3.75 -52.76
N TYR A 40 10.23 2.87 -53.08
CA TYR A 40 8.78 3.16 -52.98
C TYR A 40 8.33 3.39 -51.52
N PHE A 41 9.00 2.73 -50.57
CA PHE A 41 8.63 2.75 -49.14
C PHE A 41 9.65 3.49 -48.24
N VAL A 42 10.88 3.70 -48.71
CA VAL A 42 11.94 4.42 -47.98
C VAL A 42 12.30 5.67 -48.77
N ASP A 43 11.73 6.81 -48.38
CA ASP A 43 11.94 8.10 -49.03
C ASP A 43 11.91 9.22 -47.97
N CYS A 44 13.10 9.68 -47.59
CA CYS A 44 13.23 10.75 -46.61
C CYS A 44 12.62 12.08 -47.12
N GLY A 45 12.66 12.33 -48.43
CA GLY A 45 12.12 13.55 -49.02
C GLY A 45 10.62 13.63 -48.89
N LYS A 46 9.91 12.53 -49.17
CA LYS A 46 8.45 12.46 -49.01
C LYS A 46 8.00 12.75 -47.57
N VAL A 47 8.79 12.35 -46.58
CA VAL A 47 8.51 12.63 -45.16
C VAL A 47 8.88 14.07 -44.79
N LEU A 48 10.11 14.51 -45.11
CA LEU A 48 10.66 15.80 -44.71
C LEU A 48 10.04 17.00 -45.43
N LEU A 49 9.50 16.81 -46.63
CA LEU A 49 8.74 17.84 -47.36
C LEU A 49 7.23 17.78 -47.08
N SER A 50 6.78 16.81 -46.29
CA SER A 50 5.36 16.72 -45.95
C SER A 50 4.92 17.90 -45.07
N LYS A 51 3.63 18.22 -45.09
CA LYS A 51 3.02 19.21 -44.18
C LYS A 51 3.20 18.90 -42.69
N TYR A 52 3.59 17.66 -42.35
CA TYR A 52 3.81 17.20 -40.98
C TYR A 52 5.25 17.43 -40.49
N SER A 53 6.16 17.85 -41.37
CA SER A 53 7.55 18.20 -41.03
C SER A 53 7.68 19.51 -40.25
N VAL A 54 6.60 20.29 -40.17
CA VAL A 54 6.54 21.59 -39.47
C VAL A 54 5.30 21.61 -38.58
N ILE A 55 5.48 21.97 -37.31
CA ILE A 55 4.40 22.10 -36.33
C ILE A 55 4.41 23.54 -35.81
N PHE A 56 3.29 24.26 -35.97
CA PHE A 56 3.16 25.67 -35.58
C PHE A 56 4.28 26.58 -36.15
N GLY A 57 4.72 26.30 -37.38
CA GLY A 57 5.81 27.04 -38.03
C GLY A 57 7.22 26.63 -37.59
N ILE A 58 7.36 25.65 -36.68
CA ILE A 58 8.65 25.15 -36.20
C ILE A 58 8.96 23.81 -36.87
N PRO A 59 10.13 23.66 -37.52
CA PRO A 59 10.55 22.38 -38.08
C PRO A 59 10.64 21.31 -36.99
N VAL A 60 10.11 20.12 -37.25
CA VAL A 60 10.13 19.00 -36.29
C VAL A 60 11.57 18.59 -35.94
N ALA A 61 12.50 18.69 -36.90
CA ALA A 61 13.92 18.45 -36.64
C ALA A 61 14.49 19.41 -35.58
N LEU A 62 14.08 20.68 -35.57
CA LEU A 62 14.50 21.66 -34.58
C LEU A 62 13.89 21.37 -33.19
N ILE A 63 12.66 20.85 -33.14
CA ILE A 63 12.07 20.34 -31.89
C ILE A 63 12.93 19.17 -31.35
N GLY A 64 13.41 18.29 -32.24
CA GLY A 64 14.35 17.21 -31.91
C GLY A 64 15.67 17.73 -31.32
N VAL A 65 16.25 18.79 -31.90
CA VAL A 65 17.46 19.45 -31.36
C VAL A 65 17.22 19.89 -29.91
N PHE A 66 16.11 20.59 -29.64
CA PHE A 66 15.78 21.03 -28.29
C PHE A 66 15.61 19.86 -27.31
N GLN A 67 14.93 18.79 -27.74
CA GLN A 67 14.71 17.58 -26.94
C GLN A 67 16.04 16.93 -26.53
N TYR A 68 16.89 16.58 -27.49
CA TYR A 68 18.14 15.86 -27.22
C TYR A 68 19.18 16.72 -26.51
N LEU A 69 19.22 18.03 -26.80
CA LEU A 69 20.05 18.97 -26.06
C LEU A 69 19.61 19.03 -24.59
N SER A 70 18.32 19.11 -24.33
CA SER A 70 17.78 19.13 -22.96
C SER A 70 18.15 17.86 -22.21
N GLU A 71 17.97 16.68 -22.81
CA GLU A 71 18.34 15.40 -22.20
C GLU A 71 19.85 15.28 -21.92
N ALA A 72 20.70 15.74 -22.85
CA ALA A 72 22.14 15.76 -22.67
C ALA A 72 22.56 16.70 -21.52
N VAL A 73 22.03 17.93 -21.50
CA VAL A 73 22.30 18.92 -20.44
C VAL A 73 21.81 18.43 -19.09
N LEU A 74 20.58 17.91 -19.00
CA LEU A 74 20.03 17.37 -17.75
C LEU A 74 20.84 16.17 -17.24
N THR A 75 21.28 15.29 -18.14
CA THR A 75 22.16 14.15 -17.79
C THR A 75 23.49 14.65 -17.24
N LEU A 76 24.12 15.62 -17.89
CA LEU A 76 25.37 16.23 -17.44
C LEU A 76 25.22 16.92 -16.07
N LEU A 77 24.19 17.75 -15.92
CA LEU A 77 23.88 18.43 -14.66
C LEU A 77 23.63 17.43 -13.53
N PHE A 78 22.93 16.32 -13.79
CA PHE A 78 22.75 15.25 -12.82
C PHE A 78 24.08 14.55 -12.48
N ILE A 79 24.93 14.27 -13.47
CA ILE A 79 26.26 13.67 -13.24
C ILE A 79 27.10 14.54 -12.30
N VAL A 80 27.14 15.86 -12.54
CA VAL A 80 27.96 16.81 -11.78
C VAL A 80 27.38 17.09 -10.39
N THR A 81 26.09 17.44 -10.32
CA THR A 81 25.50 17.97 -9.08
C THR A 81 24.88 16.91 -8.18
N LYS A 82 24.54 15.73 -8.74
CA LYS A 82 23.74 14.68 -8.08
C LYS A 82 22.37 15.14 -7.55
N LYS A 83 21.89 16.33 -7.91
CA LYS A 83 20.60 16.86 -7.46
C LYS A 83 19.44 16.08 -8.08
N THR A 84 18.48 15.69 -7.26
CA THR A 84 17.32 14.87 -7.66
C THR A 84 16.39 15.58 -8.65
N GLU A 85 16.34 16.91 -8.64
CA GLU A 85 15.50 17.68 -9.57
C GLU A 85 15.85 17.47 -11.04
N PHE A 86 17.15 17.41 -11.39
CA PHE A 86 17.58 17.15 -12.76
C PHE A 86 17.19 15.76 -13.25
N LYS A 87 17.23 14.76 -12.35
CA LYS A 87 16.77 13.40 -12.63
C LYS A 87 15.26 13.35 -12.89
N LYS A 88 14.45 14.10 -12.13
CA LYS A 88 12.98 14.18 -12.37
C LYS A 88 12.69 14.80 -13.73
N LEU A 89 13.36 15.91 -14.06
CA LEU A 89 13.22 16.57 -15.36
C LEU A 89 13.65 15.65 -16.50
N LEU A 90 14.77 14.94 -16.36
CA LEU A 90 15.25 14.00 -17.38
C LEU A 90 14.23 12.90 -17.68
N ILE A 91 13.54 12.37 -16.65
CA ILE A 91 12.44 11.41 -16.84
C ILE A 91 11.30 12.06 -17.62
N ILE A 92 10.85 13.26 -17.24
CA ILE A 92 9.78 13.99 -17.93
C ILE A 92 10.12 14.19 -19.41
N PHE A 93 11.31 14.68 -19.71
CA PHE A 93 11.77 14.86 -21.09
C PHE A 93 11.78 13.53 -21.85
N SER A 94 12.26 12.44 -21.26
CA SER A 94 12.25 11.14 -21.94
C SER A 94 10.84 10.64 -22.32
N PHE A 95 9.81 10.96 -21.52
CA PHE A 95 8.43 10.65 -21.87
C PHE A 95 7.92 11.53 -23.02
N ILE A 96 8.29 12.81 -23.05
CA ILE A 96 7.96 13.73 -24.15
C ILE A 96 8.59 13.21 -25.46
N GLY A 97 9.88 12.85 -25.42
CA GLY A 97 10.60 12.28 -26.57
C GLY A 97 9.98 10.98 -27.08
N LEU A 98 9.62 10.06 -26.18
CA LEU A 98 8.93 8.82 -26.54
C LEU A 98 7.56 9.10 -27.18
N GLY A 99 6.75 9.99 -26.58
CA GLY A 99 5.43 10.34 -27.09
C GLY A 99 5.49 10.98 -28.48
N GLY A 100 6.41 11.93 -28.68
CA GLY A 100 6.66 12.52 -29.99
C GLY A 100 7.10 11.49 -31.03
N SER A 101 8.03 10.61 -30.65
CA SER A 101 8.50 9.53 -31.52
C SER A 101 7.38 8.59 -31.97
N ILE A 102 6.53 8.14 -31.04
CA ILE A 102 5.36 7.30 -31.37
C ILE A 102 4.43 8.02 -32.35
N TYR A 103 4.15 9.30 -32.11
CA TYR A 103 3.30 10.11 -32.98
C TYR A 103 3.87 10.24 -34.39
N PHE A 104 5.14 10.62 -34.54
CA PHE A 104 5.74 10.80 -35.86
C PHE A 104 5.96 9.47 -36.61
N MET A 105 6.22 8.37 -35.88
CA MET A 105 6.23 7.04 -36.50
C MET A 105 4.84 6.66 -37.02
N PHE A 106 3.76 6.95 -36.28
CA PHE A 106 2.40 6.76 -36.77
C PHE A 106 2.12 7.56 -38.05
N ILE A 107 2.53 8.83 -38.10
CA ILE A 107 2.39 9.67 -39.31
C ILE A 107 3.12 9.04 -40.50
N GLN A 108 4.37 8.61 -40.33
CA GLN A 108 5.16 7.98 -41.38
C GLN A 108 4.51 6.70 -41.91
N PHE A 109 4.13 5.77 -41.03
CA PHE A 109 3.59 4.47 -41.41
C PHE A 109 2.17 4.54 -41.96
N VAL A 110 1.29 5.32 -41.32
CA VAL A 110 -0.15 5.26 -41.58
C VAL A 110 -0.59 6.34 -42.55
N ILE A 111 -0.07 7.56 -42.40
CA ILE A 111 -0.52 8.72 -43.19
C ILE A 111 0.33 8.90 -44.46
N ILE A 112 1.64 9.04 -44.32
CA ILE A 112 2.55 9.30 -45.45
C ILE A 112 2.81 8.01 -46.24
N LYS A 113 2.76 6.87 -45.56
CA LYS A 113 3.07 5.54 -46.08
C LYS A 113 4.48 5.49 -46.69
N SER A 114 5.43 6.13 -46.01
CA SER A 114 6.85 6.15 -46.38
C SER A 114 7.69 6.45 -45.14
N ILE A 115 8.90 5.93 -45.12
CA ILE A 115 9.81 5.97 -43.97
C ILE A 115 11.01 6.85 -44.29
N CYS A 116 11.32 7.77 -43.37
CA CYS A 116 12.59 8.47 -43.31
C CYS A 116 13.55 7.73 -42.37
N LEU A 117 14.73 7.36 -42.87
CA LEU A 117 15.75 6.64 -42.08
C LEU A 117 16.23 7.47 -40.88
N TYR A 118 16.46 8.78 -41.07
CA TYR A 118 16.89 9.68 -40.00
C TYR A 118 15.78 9.86 -38.94
N CYS A 119 14.53 10.10 -39.34
CA CYS A 119 13.41 10.20 -38.39
C CYS A 119 13.21 8.89 -37.62
N THR A 120 13.42 7.73 -38.26
CA THR A 120 13.33 6.41 -37.63
C THR A 120 14.50 6.17 -36.68
N LEU A 121 15.72 6.59 -37.05
CA LEU A 121 16.87 6.58 -36.17
C LEU A 121 16.63 7.45 -34.93
N SER A 122 16.12 8.66 -35.11
CA SER A 122 15.70 9.54 -34.01
C SER A 122 14.67 8.87 -33.10
N ALA A 123 13.62 8.25 -33.67
CA ALA A 123 12.62 7.53 -32.88
C ALA A 123 13.23 6.36 -32.08
N LEU A 124 14.18 5.62 -32.67
CA LEU A 124 14.91 4.55 -32.00
C LEU A 124 15.78 5.09 -30.86
N ILE A 125 16.51 6.18 -31.10
CA ILE A 125 17.33 6.87 -30.09
C ILE A 125 16.47 7.30 -28.91
N SER A 126 15.35 7.97 -29.16
CA SER A 126 14.38 8.38 -28.13
C SER A 126 13.84 7.19 -27.34
N PHE A 127 13.50 6.07 -27.99
CA PHE A 127 13.06 4.86 -27.31
C PHE A 127 14.15 4.26 -26.42
N VAL A 128 15.40 4.19 -26.91
CA VAL A 128 16.54 3.67 -26.14
C VAL A 128 16.85 4.59 -24.95
N LEU A 129 16.82 5.91 -25.13
CA LEU A 129 17.00 6.89 -24.05
C LEU A 129 15.94 6.70 -22.98
N PHE A 130 14.66 6.66 -23.37
CA PHE A 130 13.56 6.37 -22.45
C PHE A 130 13.80 5.08 -21.68
N TYR A 131 14.11 3.97 -22.36
CA TYR A 131 14.33 2.68 -21.71
C TYR A 131 15.50 2.73 -20.72
N LEU A 132 16.64 3.32 -21.10
CA LEU A 132 17.81 3.42 -20.23
C LEU A 132 17.57 4.30 -19.02
N ILE A 133 16.91 5.46 -19.20
CA ILE A 133 16.53 6.38 -18.13
C ILE A 133 15.56 5.68 -17.17
N TRP A 134 14.51 5.06 -17.71
CA TRP A 134 13.49 4.34 -16.96
C TRP A 134 14.06 3.16 -16.18
N TRP A 135 15.01 2.44 -16.77
CA TRP A 135 15.71 1.33 -16.11
C TRP A 135 16.68 1.81 -15.03
N LYS A 136 17.42 2.89 -15.29
CA LYS A 136 18.43 3.46 -14.38
C LYS A 136 17.81 4.04 -13.11
N PHE A 137 16.70 4.75 -13.22
CA PHE A 137 16.06 5.48 -12.12
C PHE A 137 14.89 4.69 -11.52
N GLU A 138 15.22 3.54 -10.93
CA GLU A 138 14.24 2.62 -10.36
C GLU A 138 13.34 3.23 -9.28
N PHE A 139 13.88 4.10 -8.42
CA PHE A 139 13.09 4.73 -7.35
C PHE A 139 12.05 5.69 -7.91
N GLU A 140 12.45 6.59 -8.82
CA GLU A 140 11.56 7.55 -9.47
C GLU A 140 10.53 6.83 -10.32
N ARG A 141 10.94 5.79 -11.03
CA ARG A 141 10.03 4.91 -11.76
C ARG A 141 8.91 4.40 -10.84
N LYS A 142 9.26 3.88 -9.67
CA LYS A 142 8.26 3.41 -8.69
C LYS A 142 7.34 4.55 -8.23
N GLN A 143 7.89 5.74 -7.96
CA GLN A 143 7.07 6.91 -7.63
C GLN A 143 6.07 7.25 -8.74
N VAL A 144 6.50 7.27 -10.00
CA VAL A 144 5.65 7.54 -11.17
C VAL A 144 4.58 6.46 -11.33
N CYS A 145 4.94 5.18 -11.18
CA CYS A 145 4.00 4.06 -11.24
C CYS A 145 2.93 4.17 -10.15
N VAL A 146 3.34 4.35 -8.89
CA VAL A 146 2.42 4.49 -7.75
C VAL A 146 1.53 5.71 -7.91
N PHE A 147 2.08 6.86 -8.33
CA PHE A 147 1.32 8.08 -8.56
C PHE A 147 0.30 7.93 -9.69
N THR A 148 0.71 7.35 -10.81
CA THR A 148 -0.18 7.07 -11.96
C THR A 148 -1.30 6.13 -11.56
N THR A 149 -0.99 5.01 -10.89
CA THR A 149 -2.01 4.08 -10.37
C THR A 149 -2.97 4.81 -9.43
N LYS A 150 -2.47 5.72 -8.57
CA LYS A 150 -3.33 6.51 -7.67
C LYS A 150 -4.31 7.39 -8.41
N ILE A 151 -3.87 8.08 -9.46
CA ILE A 151 -4.76 8.88 -10.31
C ILE A 151 -5.80 7.97 -10.97
N VAL A 152 -5.36 6.90 -11.64
CA VAL A 152 -6.24 5.96 -12.33
C VAL A 152 -7.28 5.39 -11.38
N TYR A 153 -6.84 4.95 -10.20
CA TYR A 153 -7.74 4.39 -9.19
C TYR A 153 -8.74 5.44 -8.69
N LYS A 154 -8.27 6.61 -8.24
CA LYS A 154 -9.14 7.59 -7.57
C LYS A 154 -10.16 8.22 -8.50
N TYR A 155 -9.81 8.46 -9.76
CA TYR A 155 -10.66 9.18 -10.71
C TYR A 155 -11.44 8.28 -11.66
N PHE A 156 -11.04 7.02 -11.86
CA PHE A 156 -11.72 6.12 -12.80
C PHE A 156 -12.23 4.85 -12.14
N VAL A 157 -11.37 4.11 -11.43
CA VAL A 157 -11.76 2.80 -10.85
C VAL A 157 -12.69 2.96 -9.65
N LYS A 158 -12.33 3.81 -8.69
CA LYS A 158 -13.08 4.00 -7.45
C LYS A 158 -14.50 4.51 -7.69
N PRO A 159 -14.76 5.54 -8.52
CA PRO A 159 -16.12 5.97 -8.82
C PRO A 159 -17.00 4.82 -9.32
N LEU A 160 -16.48 3.96 -10.18
CA LEU A 160 -17.19 2.76 -10.67
C LEU A 160 -17.42 1.74 -9.54
N LEU A 161 -16.41 1.41 -8.74
CA LEU A 161 -16.58 0.45 -7.63
C LEU A 161 -17.56 0.96 -6.56
N PHE A 162 -17.68 2.27 -6.40
CA PHE A 162 -18.54 2.89 -5.39
C PHE A 162 -20.02 2.89 -5.78
N THR A 163 -20.39 2.55 -7.03
CA THR A 163 -21.78 2.33 -7.45
C THR A 163 -22.26 0.90 -7.18
N ILE A 164 -21.35 -0.04 -6.92
CA ILE A 164 -21.64 -1.46 -6.66
C ILE A 164 -21.70 -1.71 -5.15
N ASP A 165 -22.52 -2.65 -4.69
CA ASP A 165 -22.57 -3.05 -3.28
C ASP A 165 -21.16 -3.35 -2.70
N PRO A 166 -20.82 -2.83 -1.51
CA PRO A 166 -19.50 -2.98 -0.93
C PRO A 166 -19.10 -4.41 -0.56
N GLU A 167 -20.04 -5.28 -0.18
CA GLU A 167 -19.72 -6.69 0.12
C GLU A 167 -19.40 -7.43 -1.20
N ILE A 168 -20.17 -7.20 -2.27
CA ILE A 168 -19.89 -7.77 -3.59
C ILE A 168 -18.49 -7.36 -4.07
N VAL A 169 -18.17 -6.07 -4.03
CA VAL A 169 -16.83 -5.59 -4.44
C VAL A 169 -15.73 -6.21 -3.59
N HIS A 170 -15.94 -6.31 -2.28
CA HIS A 170 -14.96 -6.90 -1.38
C HIS A 170 -14.71 -8.38 -1.70
N GLU A 171 -15.76 -9.20 -1.83
CA GLU A 171 -15.63 -10.63 -2.12
C GLU A 171 -14.99 -10.88 -3.49
N GLN A 172 -15.36 -10.10 -4.51
CA GLN A 172 -14.75 -10.16 -5.84
C GLN A 172 -13.26 -9.77 -5.80
N MET A 173 -12.90 -8.69 -5.12
CA MET A 173 -11.50 -8.26 -5.00
C MET A 173 -10.65 -9.26 -4.24
N VAL A 174 -11.18 -9.87 -3.18
CA VAL A 174 -10.48 -10.94 -2.43
C VAL A 174 -10.28 -12.18 -3.30
N SER A 175 -11.30 -12.59 -4.05
CA SER A 175 -11.22 -13.74 -4.98
C SER A 175 -10.23 -13.47 -6.12
N PHE A 176 -10.31 -12.28 -6.73
CA PHE A 176 -9.41 -11.85 -7.78
C PHE A 176 -7.96 -11.80 -7.29
N GLY A 177 -7.69 -11.14 -6.17
CA GLY A 177 -6.36 -11.07 -5.57
C GLY A 177 -5.79 -12.45 -5.22
N SER A 178 -6.62 -13.34 -4.65
CA SER A 178 -6.24 -14.72 -4.36
C SER A 178 -5.82 -15.49 -5.63
N ASN A 179 -6.59 -15.33 -6.71
CA ASN A 179 -6.27 -15.97 -7.99
C ASN A 179 -5.01 -15.40 -8.64
N LEU A 180 -4.82 -14.08 -8.60
CA LEU A 180 -3.59 -13.44 -9.08
C LEU A 180 -2.35 -13.89 -8.30
N GLY A 181 -2.47 -14.02 -6.96
CA GLY A 181 -1.39 -14.44 -6.07
C GLY A 181 -0.84 -15.85 -6.32
N LYS A 182 -1.55 -16.69 -7.07
CA LYS A 182 -1.11 -18.04 -7.45
C LYS A 182 0.01 -18.03 -8.49
N TYR A 183 0.07 -16.99 -9.32
CA TYR A 183 0.97 -16.95 -10.47
C TYR A 183 2.19 -16.06 -10.19
N ARG A 184 3.38 -16.66 -10.15
CA ARG A 184 4.65 -15.94 -9.91
C ARG A 184 4.88 -14.79 -10.90
N LEU A 185 4.55 -14.98 -12.18
CA LEU A 185 4.69 -13.93 -13.20
C LEU A 185 3.83 -12.71 -12.89
N VAL A 186 2.61 -12.93 -12.39
CA VAL A 186 1.72 -11.83 -11.98
C VAL A 186 2.31 -11.12 -10.77
N ARG A 187 2.75 -11.86 -9.73
CA ARG A 187 3.41 -11.27 -8.57
C ARG A 187 4.60 -10.39 -8.94
N ASN A 188 5.47 -10.86 -9.84
CA ASN A 188 6.61 -10.08 -10.33
C ASN A 188 6.19 -8.74 -10.98
N VAL A 189 5.05 -8.69 -11.68
CA VAL A 189 4.51 -7.44 -12.25
C VAL A 189 4.07 -6.49 -11.14
N PHE A 190 3.36 -7.00 -10.13
CA PHE A 190 2.99 -6.19 -8.96
C PHE A 190 4.22 -5.71 -8.18
N ASP A 191 5.24 -6.56 -8.00
CA ASP A 191 6.49 -6.20 -7.34
C ASP A 191 7.23 -5.08 -8.07
N TYR A 192 7.27 -5.17 -9.41
CA TYR A 192 7.88 -4.14 -10.23
C TYR A 192 7.23 -2.77 -10.01
N ILE A 193 5.90 -2.73 -9.94
CA ILE A 193 5.09 -1.51 -9.80
C ILE A 193 5.07 -0.99 -8.35
N TYR A 194 4.85 -1.86 -7.36
CA TYR A 194 4.49 -1.45 -5.99
C TYR A 194 5.53 -1.80 -4.93
N TYR A 195 6.20 -2.96 -5.02
CA TYR A 195 7.09 -3.40 -3.94
C TYR A 195 8.22 -2.39 -3.73
N TYR A 196 8.35 -1.87 -2.51
CA TYR A 196 9.41 -0.94 -2.15
C TYR A 196 10.09 -1.41 -0.88
N GLU A 197 11.41 -1.51 -0.95
CA GLU A 197 12.28 -1.93 0.15
C GLU A 197 13.25 -0.80 0.48
N ASN A 198 13.36 -0.48 1.76
CA ASN A 198 14.40 0.41 2.26
C ASN A 198 14.77 0.01 3.69
N LYS A 199 16.07 -0.15 3.95
CA LYS A 199 16.60 -0.56 5.26
C LYS A 199 16.20 0.39 6.39
N MET A 200 16.00 1.68 6.10
CA MET A 200 15.54 2.66 7.10
C MET A 200 14.16 2.29 7.68
N LEU A 201 13.33 1.55 6.94
CA LEU A 201 12.01 1.12 7.38
C LEU A 201 12.01 -0.22 8.12
N SER A 202 13.09 -1.00 7.99
CA SER A 202 13.16 -2.35 8.53
C SER A 202 13.37 -2.33 10.05
N GLN A 203 12.65 -3.17 10.77
CA GLN A 203 12.69 -3.24 12.23
C GLN A 203 12.55 -4.68 12.73
N LYS A 204 13.22 -4.98 13.86
CA LYS A 204 13.00 -6.22 14.62
C LYS A 204 12.16 -5.93 15.86
N ILE A 205 10.94 -6.44 15.90
CA ILE A 205 9.97 -6.18 16.97
C ILE A 205 9.44 -7.52 17.49
N GLY A 206 9.52 -7.76 18.81
CA GLY A 206 9.01 -9.01 19.40
C GLY A 206 9.64 -10.28 18.82
N GLY A 207 10.90 -10.18 18.36
CA GLY A 207 11.63 -11.26 17.68
C GLY A 207 11.29 -11.44 16.19
N ILE A 208 10.37 -10.64 15.65
CA ILE A 208 9.89 -10.72 14.26
C ILE A 208 10.58 -9.64 13.44
N MET A 209 11.06 -9.98 12.25
CA MET A 209 11.58 -9.02 11.27
C MET A 209 10.43 -8.47 10.44
N PHE A 210 10.32 -7.14 10.38
CA PHE A 210 9.38 -6.40 9.54
C PHE A 210 10.21 -5.57 8.55
N ASP A 211 10.04 -5.79 7.25
CA ASP A 211 10.80 -5.05 6.23
C ASP A 211 10.31 -3.61 6.06
N ASN A 212 9.05 -3.37 6.42
CA ASN A 212 8.45 -2.04 6.48
C ASN A 212 7.30 -2.04 7.52
N PRO A 213 6.84 -0.87 7.98
CA PRO A 213 5.94 -0.79 9.13
C PRO A 213 4.46 -0.88 8.80
N VAL A 214 4.09 -1.08 7.53
CA VAL A 214 2.70 -0.96 7.07
C VAL A 214 2.08 -2.33 6.92
N GLY A 215 1.02 -2.59 7.69
CA GLY A 215 0.31 -3.86 7.72
C GLY A 215 -1.15 -3.79 7.32
N LEU A 216 -1.69 -4.93 6.85
CA LEU A 216 -3.12 -5.10 6.69
C LEU A 216 -3.74 -5.47 8.04
N SER A 217 -4.73 -4.70 8.51
CA SER A 217 -5.45 -5.04 9.75
C SER A 217 -6.39 -6.23 9.56
N ALA A 218 -6.65 -6.97 10.64
CA ALA A 218 -7.69 -7.99 10.66
C ALA A 218 -9.07 -7.40 10.36
N GLY A 219 -9.89 -8.18 9.65
CA GLY A 219 -11.24 -7.86 9.21
C GLY A 219 -11.38 -7.70 7.71
N PHE A 220 -10.27 -7.49 6.98
CA PHE A 220 -10.28 -7.48 5.51
C PHE A 220 -10.12 -8.90 4.95
N ASP A 221 -9.02 -9.59 5.26
CA ASP A 221 -8.79 -10.97 4.81
C ASP A 221 -9.17 -12.00 5.89
N TYR A 222 -10.46 -12.09 6.19
CA TYR A 222 -10.95 -12.92 7.30
C TYR A 222 -10.79 -14.44 7.09
N ASP A 223 -10.69 -14.90 5.83
CA ASP A 223 -10.46 -16.31 5.48
C ASP A 223 -9.04 -16.59 4.98
N ALA A 224 -8.09 -15.66 5.17
CA ALA A 224 -6.67 -15.80 4.79
C ALA A 224 -6.46 -16.16 3.30
N LYS A 225 -7.16 -15.49 2.38
CA LYS A 225 -7.12 -15.71 0.92
C LYS A 225 -6.04 -14.90 0.22
N LEU A 226 -5.50 -13.85 0.84
CA LEU A 226 -4.60 -12.88 0.21
C LEU A 226 -3.13 -13.00 0.65
N THR A 227 -2.80 -13.98 1.51
CA THR A 227 -1.45 -14.14 2.09
C THR A 227 -0.32 -14.20 1.06
N GLN A 228 -0.59 -14.66 -0.17
CA GLN A 228 0.43 -14.78 -1.22
C GLN A 228 0.57 -13.56 -2.14
N ILE A 229 -0.37 -12.59 -2.13
CA ILE A 229 -0.34 -11.43 -3.05
C ILE A 229 -0.06 -10.10 -2.34
N LEU A 230 -0.39 -10.00 -1.05
CA LEU A 230 -0.15 -8.76 -0.29
C LEU A 230 1.33 -8.32 -0.21
N PRO A 231 2.32 -9.23 -0.13
CA PRO A 231 3.73 -8.83 -0.24
C PRO A 231 4.01 -8.01 -1.50
N SER A 232 3.40 -8.39 -2.62
CA SER A 232 3.61 -7.74 -3.92
C SER A 232 2.98 -6.36 -4.07
N ILE A 233 2.10 -5.96 -3.15
CA ILE A 233 1.62 -4.58 -3.04
C ILE A 233 2.27 -3.84 -1.86
N SER A 234 3.46 -4.28 -1.46
CA SER A 234 4.37 -3.65 -0.51
C SER A 234 3.95 -3.72 0.97
N PHE A 235 2.96 -4.52 1.36
CA PHE A 235 2.68 -4.73 2.78
C PHE A 235 3.88 -5.37 3.47
N GLY A 236 4.27 -4.86 4.63
CA GLY A 236 5.33 -5.42 5.46
C GLY A 236 4.86 -6.53 6.39
N PHE A 237 3.55 -6.60 6.66
CA PHE A 237 2.93 -7.67 7.45
C PHE A 237 1.39 -7.66 7.28
N MET A 238 0.71 -8.64 7.86
CA MET A 238 -0.76 -8.66 7.90
C MET A 238 -1.28 -9.40 9.14
N SER A 239 -2.53 -9.12 9.53
CA SER A 239 -3.33 -10.00 10.41
C SER A 239 -4.47 -10.61 9.60
N VAL A 240 -4.50 -11.93 9.43
CA VAL A 240 -5.67 -12.64 8.90
C VAL A 240 -6.75 -12.78 9.97
N GLY A 241 -8.00 -12.98 9.54
CA GLY A 241 -9.14 -13.10 10.47
C GLY A 241 -9.91 -11.79 10.65
N THR A 242 -10.64 -11.59 11.75
CA THR A 242 -10.60 -12.40 12.97
C THR A 242 -11.23 -13.78 12.80
N ILE A 243 -10.43 -14.80 13.10
CA ILE A 243 -10.78 -16.21 13.06
C ILE A 243 -11.38 -16.59 14.42
N THR A 244 -12.50 -17.29 14.33
CA THR A 244 -13.23 -17.82 15.48
C THR A 244 -12.98 -19.32 15.58
N ASN A 245 -13.19 -19.90 16.76
CA ASN A 245 -13.08 -21.36 16.95
C ASN A 245 -14.08 -22.10 16.06
N MET A 246 -15.37 -21.73 16.14
CA MET A 246 -16.44 -22.27 15.30
C MET A 246 -16.74 -21.35 14.11
N PRO A 247 -17.28 -21.86 13.00
CA PRO A 247 -17.69 -21.02 11.87
C PRO A 247 -18.84 -20.07 12.23
N TYR A 248 -18.85 -18.90 11.59
CA TYR A 248 -19.94 -17.93 11.66
C TYR A 248 -20.08 -17.21 10.31
N ASN A 249 -21.31 -17.16 9.77
CA ASN A 249 -21.59 -16.59 8.44
C ASN A 249 -21.60 -15.05 8.42
N GLY A 250 -21.51 -14.41 9.58
CA GLY A 250 -21.65 -12.97 9.76
C GLY A 250 -23.05 -12.56 10.24
N ASN A 251 -23.20 -11.30 10.67
CA ASN A 251 -24.49 -10.77 11.10
C ASN A 251 -25.45 -10.61 9.90
N PRO A 252 -26.77 -10.50 10.12
CA PRO A 252 -27.71 -10.15 9.06
C PRO A 252 -27.30 -8.89 8.29
N ALA A 253 -27.53 -8.90 6.98
CA ALA A 253 -27.20 -7.79 6.09
C ALA A 253 -27.96 -6.49 6.47
N PRO A 254 -27.40 -5.30 6.18
CA PRO A 254 -26.11 -5.08 5.50
C PRO A 254 -24.91 -5.31 6.43
N MET A 255 -23.88 -6.01 5.93
CA MET A 255 -22.63 -6.26 6.66
C MET A 255 -21.56 -5.19 6.42
N LEU A 256 -21.66 -4.47 5.30
CA LEU A 256 -20.79 -3.37 4.92
C LEU A 256 -21.61 -2.20 4.34
N GLY A 257 -21.14 -0.99 4.58
CA GLY A 257 -21.66 0.23 3.97
C GLY A 257 -20.53 1.22 3.69
N ARG A 258 -20.71 2.11 2.71
CA ARG A 258 -19.74 3.18 2.42
C ARG A 258 -20.30 4.54 2.83
N LEU A 259 -19.46 5.34 3.47
CA LEU A 259 -19.74 6.73 3.83
C LEU A 259 -18.67 7.62 3.17
N PRO A 260 -18.80 7.93 1.86
CA PRO A 260 -17.75 8.62 1.10
C PRO A 260 -17.37 10.00 1.64
N LYS A 261 -18.35 10.82 2.06
CA LYS A 261 -18.08 12.16 2.63
C LYS A 261 -17.34 12.06 3.96
N SER A 262 -17.71 11.07 4.75
CA SER A 262 -17.09 10.79 6.05
C SER A 262 -15.73 10.09 5.94
N LYS A 263 -15.29 9.70 4.72
CA LYS A 263 -14.14 8.81 4.49
C LYS A 263 -14.16 7.60 5.42
N SER A 264 -15.30 6.92 5.45
CA SER A 264 -15.62 5.87 6.41
C SER A 264 -16.32 4.68 5.75
N LEU A 265 -16.27 3.53 6.42
CA LEU A 265 -17.12 2.37 6.12
C LEU A 265 -17.94 2.05 7.36
N MET A 266 -19.22 1.71 7.16
CA MET A 266 -20.02 1.00 8.15
C MET A 266 -19.66 -0.49 8.07
N VAL A 267 -19.43 -1.12 9.22
CA VAL A 267 -19.07 -2.53 9.33
C VAL A 267 -19.98 -3.20 10.36
N ASN A 268 -20.58 -4.33 9.97
CA ASN A 268 -21.47 -5.17 10.76
C ASN A 268 -21.19 -6.67 10.56
N LYS A 269 -19.93 -7.08 10.38
CA LYS A 269 -19.61 -8.51 10.10
C LYS A 269 -19.70 -9.45 11.30
N GLY A 270 -19.45 -8.95 12.52
CA GLY A 270 -19.53 -9.78 13.74
C GLY A 270 -18.63 -11.02 13.75
N PHE A 271 -17.39 -10.90 13.25
CA PHE A 271 -16.44 -12.02 13.07
C PHE A 271 -16.95 -13.14 12.15
N LYS A 272 -17.41 -12.79 10.95
CA LYS A 272 -17.57 -13.73 9.82
C LYS A 272 -16.27 -14.51 9.63
N SER A 273 -16.33 -15.84 9.68
CA SER A 273 -15.17 -16.73 9.71
C SER A 273 -15.58 -18.17 9.37
N GLN A 274 -14.75 -18.88 8.59
CA GLN A 274 -14.93 -20.31 8.30
C GLN A 274 -14.54 -21.24 9.47
N GLY A 275 -14.02 -20.69 10.57
CA GLY A 275 -13.59 -21.43 11.75
C GLY A 275 -12.11 -21.82 11.73
N ALA A 276 -11.55 -21.98 12.92
CA ALA A 276 -10.12 -22.20 13.12
C ALA A 276 -9.61 -23.50 12.48
N GLU A 277 -10.41 -24.58 12.49
CA GLU A 277 -10.00 -25.85 11.88
C GLU A 277 -9.82 -25.75 10.36
N VAL A 278 -10.76 -25.09 9.67
CA VAL A 278 -10.72 -24.96 8.21
C VAL A 278 -9.55 -24.06 7.81
N ILE A 279 -9.41 -22.91 8.47
CA ILE A 279 -8.38 -21.94 8.09
C ILE A 279 -6.98 -22.42 8.47
N SER A 280 -6.80 -23.10 9.62
CA SER A 280 -5.50 -23.66 9.99
C SER A 280 -5.03 -24.74 9.02
N LYS A 281 -5.92 -25.64 8.57
CA LYS A 281 -5.60 -26.65 7.53
C LYS A 281 -5.17 -25.98 6.22
N LYS A 282 -5.86 -24.92 5.82
CA LYS A 282 -5.51 -24.15 4.61
C LYS A 282 -4.13 -23.48 4.72
N LEU A 283 -3.82 -22.90 5.88
CA LEU A 283 -2.57 -22.14 6.07
C LEU A 283 -1.35 -23.03 6.36
N LYS A 284 -1.55 -24.25 6.86
CA LYS A 284 -0.46 -25.16 7.30
C LYS A 284 0.62 -25.37 6.24
N ASN A 285 0.21 -25.48 4.98
CA ASN A 285 1.12 -25.83 3.87
C ASN A 285 1.61 -24.60 3.10
N LEU A 286 1.35 -23.38 3.59
CA LEU A 286 1.79 -22.15 2.94
C LEU A 286 3.04 -21.59 3.61
N ASP A 287 3.92 -21.06 2.78
CA ASP A 287 5.03 -20.20 3.20
C ASP A 287 4.66 -18.75 2.97
N PHE A 288 5.03 -17.90 3.92
CA PHE A 288 4.73 -16.48 3.92
C PHE A 288 6.00 -15.67 3.69
N GLU A 289 5.96 -14.77 2.70
CA GLU A 289 7.08 -13.86 2.39
C GLU A 289 7.18 -12.70 3.39
N ILE A 290 6.08 -12.38 4.07
CA ILE A 290 6.00 -11.36 5.13
C ILE A 290 5.40 -11.96 6.40
N PRO A 291 5.63 -11.36 7.59
CA PRO A 291 4.97 -11.76 8.82
C PRO A 291 3.44 -11.81 8.69
N VAL A 292 2.87 -13.01 8.82
CA VAL A 292 1.42 -13.23 8.91
C VAL A 292 1.02 -13.47 10.36
N GLY A 293 0.19 -12.59 10.90
CA GLY A 293 -0.47 -12.75 12.18
C GLY A 293 -1.83 -13.42 12.05
N VAL A 294 -2.23 -14.17 13.07
CA VAL A 294 -3.55 -14.77 13.16
C VAL A 294 -4.37 -14.04 14.23
N SER A 295 -5.40 -13.30 13.79
CA SER A 295 -6.35 -12.63 14.69
C SER A 295 -7.38 -13.65 15.18
N ILE A 296 -7.47 -13.84 16.50
CA ILE A 296 -8.39 -14.78 17.17
C ILE A 296 -9.36 -14.00 18.03
N GLY A 297 -10.64 -14.36 17.97
CA GLY A 297 -11.69 -13.76 18.78
C GLY A 297 -12.77 -14.76 19.17
N ARG A 298 -13.64 -14.33 20.09
CA ARG A 298 -14.80 -15.12 20.53
C ARG A 298 -15.73 -15.37 19.35
N THR A 299 -16.15 -16.62 19.15
CA THR A 299 -17.19 -16.95 18.18
C THR A 299 -18.48 -16.18 18.48
N ASN A 300 -19.05 -15.53 17.47
CA ASN A 300 -20.35 -14.87 17.59
C ASN A 300 -21.49 -15.91 17.54
N SER A 301 -21.70 -16.62 18.65
CA SER A 301 -22.68 -17.71 18.75
C SER A 301 -23.56 -17.58 19.99
N SER A 302 -24.86 -17.84 19.82
CA SER A 302 -25.84 -17.92 20.92
C SER A 302 -25.61 -19.12 21.86
N LYS A 303 -24.73 -20.05 21.48
CA LYS A 303 -24.34 -21.20 22.31
C LYS A 303 -23.37 -20.82 23.43
N LEU A 304 -22.63 -19.71 23.29
CA LEU A 304 -21.66 -19.25 24.27
C LEU A 304 -22.33 -18.25 25.22
N LYS A 305 -22.89 -18.74 26.33
CA LYS A 305 -23.74 -17.95 27.23
C LYS A 305 -22.99 -17.37 28.43
N THR A 306 -21.79 -17.87 28.72
CA THR A 306 -21.01 -17.48 29.88
C THR A 306 -19.61 -16.96 29.50
N GLN A 307 -19.00 -16.23 30.45
CA GLN A 307 -17.61 -15.79 30.36
C GLN A 307 -16.66 -16.98 30.17
N LYS A 308 -16.82 -18.02 30.99
CA LYS A 308 -15.99 -19.23 30.96
C LYS A 308 -16.06 -19.96 29.61
N GLU A 309 -17.26 -20.11 29.04
CA GLU A 309 -17.43 -20.69 27.70
C GLU A 309 -16.75 -19.84 26.62
N SER A 310 -16.85 -18.51 26.74
CA SER A 310 -16.24 -17.58 25.79
C SER A 310 -14.72 -17.58 25.86
N VAL A 311 -14.14 -17.70 27.07
CA VAL A 311 -12.71 -17.92 27.26
C VAL A 311 -12.30 -19.27 26.66
N ALA A 312 -13.02 -20.35 26.97
CA ALA A 312 -12.73 -21.68 26.45
C ALA A 312 -12.78 -21.74 24.91
N ASP A 313 -13.71 -21.00 24.28
CA ASP A 313 -13.82 -20.86 22.83
C ASP A 313 -12.56 -20.24 22.22
N ILE A 314 -12.13 -19.07 22.75
CA ILE A 314 -10.90 -18.39 22.30
C ILE A 314 -9.68 -19.31 22.45
N ILE A 315 -9.54 -19.94 23.62
CA ILE A 315 -8.43 -20.85 23.92
C ILE A 315 -8.41 -22.08 23.00
N SER A 316 -9.59 -22.58 22.59
CA SER A 316 -9.68 -23.68 21.63
C SER A 316 -9.14 -23.28 20.26
N ALA A 317 -9.44 -22.08 19.78
CA ALA A 317 -8.87 -21.56 18.52
C ALA A 317 -7.33 -21.45 18.60
N PHE A 318 -6.78 -20.93 19.69
CA PHE A 318 -5.31 -20.90 19.88
C PHE A 318 -4.71 -22.31 19.84
N LYS A 319 -5.30 -23.27 20.55
CA LYS A 319 -4.82 -24.66 20.56
C LYS A 319 -4.86 -25.29 19.17
N ILE A 320 -5.87 -25.00 18.36
CA ILE A 320 -5.95 -25.48 16.98
C ILE A 320 -4.76 -24.95 16.17
N PHE A 321 -4.50 -23.64 16.20
CA PHE A 321 -3.38 -23.06 15.46
C PHE A 321 -2.01 -23.55 15.95
N GLU A 322 -1.78 -23.61 17.26
CA GLU A 322 -0.50 -24.10 17.82
C GLU A 322 -0.24 -25.58 17.47
N LYS A 323 -1.28 -26.42 17.41
CA LYS A 323 -1.15 -27.82 16.98
C LYS A 323 -1.05 -28.01 15.46
N SER A 324 -1.59 -27.07 14.68
CA SER A 324 -1.69 -27.20 13.22
C SER A 324 -0.34 -27.13 12.51
N GLY A 325 0.66 -26.49 13.12
CA GLY A 325 1.95 -26.22 12.49
C GLY A 325 1.94 -25.03 11.53
N VAL A 326 0.91 -24.19 11.55
CA VAL A 326 0.87 -22.95 10.77
C VAL A 326 2.06 -22.06 11.15
N LYS A 327 2.75 -21.53 10.13
CA LYS A 327 3.95 -20.70 10.25
C LYS A 327 3.61 -19.22 10.49
N ASN A 328 2.56 -18.92 11.27
CA ASN A 328 2.23 -17.54 11.60
C ASN A 328 3.32 -16.93 12.50
N ALA A 329 3.62 -15.65 12.30
CA ALA A 329 4.66 -14.94 13.03
C ALA A 329 4.18 -14.49 14.43
N TYR A 330 2.90 -14.17 14.57
CA TYR A 330 2.29 -13.71 15.81
C TYR A 330 0.81 -14.05 15.88
N TYR A 331 0.21 -13.81 17.04
CA TYR A 331 -1.24 -13.81 17.25
C TYR A 331 -1.74 -12.41 17.60
N GLU A 332 -2.93 -12.09 17.12
CA GLU A 332 -3.70 -10.94 17.57
C GLU A 332 -4.90 -11.46 18.39
N LEU A 333 -4.97 -11.16 19.67
CA LEU A 333 -6.14 -11.44 20.51
C LEU A 333 -7.14 -10.30 20.37
N ASN A 334 -8.20 -10.51 19.59
CA ASN A 334 -9.17 -9.47 19.30
C ASN A 334 -10.35 -9.50 20.29
N ILE A 335 -10.30 -8.58 21.26
CA ILE A 335 -11.34 -8.39 22.28
C ILE A 335 -12.31 -7.25 21.98
N SER A 336 -12.14 -6.53 20.86
CA SER A 336 -12.69 -5.18 20.69
C SER A 336 -13.80 -5.04 19.64
N CYS A 337 -14.27 -6.15 19.06
CA CYS A 337 -15.32 -6.10 18.05
C CYS A 337 -16.67 -5.69 18.67
N PRO A 338 -17.29 -4.59 18.19
CA PRO A 338 -18.57 -4.15 18.73
C PRO A 338 -19.79 -4.79 18.07
N ASN A 339 -19.57 -5.66 17.09
CA ASN A 339 -20.62 -6.26 16.27
C ASN A 339 -20.95 -7.71 16.68
N LEU A 340 -20.54 -8.15 17.86
CA LEU A 340 -20.86 -9.50 18.37
C LEU A 340 -22.29 -9.53 18.93
N ILE A 341 -23.28 -9.62 18.05
CA ILE A 341 -24.70 -9.56 18.41
C ILE A 341 -25.14 -10.69 19.35
N HIS A 342 -24.42 -11.81 19.38
CA HIS A 342 -24.67 -12.94 20.28
C HIS A 342 -23.73 -12.94 21.51
N ALA A 343 -23.05 -11.84 21.81
CA ALA A 343 -22.25 -11.71 23.03
C ALA A 343 -23.09 -11.35 24.26
N GLY A 344 -24.25 -10.72 24.09
CA GLY A 344 -25.01 -10.16 25.22
C GLY A 344 -24.12 -9.22 26.04
N ASN A 345 -23.98 -9.50 27.34
CA ASN A 345 -23.15 -8.71 28.27
C ASN A 345 -21.72 -9.28 28.46
N ILE A 346 -21.31 -10.22 27.61
CA ILE A 346 -19.99 -10.85 27.68
C ILE A 346 -19.01 -9.96 26.92
N GLU A 347 -18.08 -9.37 27.68
CA GLU A 347 -17.00 -8.53 27.19
C GLU A 347 -15.73 -8.79 28.01
N PHE A 348 -14.57 -8.39 27.49
CA PHE A 348 -13.27 -8.59 28.13
C PHE A 348 -12.61 -7.25 28.51
N TYR A 349 -13.40 -6.24 28.89
CA TYR A 349 -12.88 -4.91 29.20
C TYR A 349 -12.67 -4.67 30.70
N SER A 350 -13.50 -5.27 31.56
CA SER A 350 -13.29 -5.14 33.00
C SER A 350 -12.01 -5.86 33.43
N PRO A 351 -11.25 -5.32 34.40
CA PRO A 351 -9.98 -5.90 34.83
C PRO A 351 -10.05 -7.40 35.15
N ASN A 352 -11.07 -7.82 35.91
CA ASN A 352 -11.21 -9.23 36.33
C ASN A 352 -11.50 -10.17 35.15
N LYS A 353 -12.36 -9.75 34.20
CA LYS A 353 -12.70 -10.56 33.02
C LYS A 353 -11.53 -10.66 32.05
N LEU A 354 -10.75 -9.59 31.93
CA LEU A 354 -9.54 -9.55 31.11
C LEU A 354 -8.43 -10.41 31.73
N ASP A 355 -8.23 -10.33 33.05
CA ASP A 355 -7.27 -11.15 33.79
C ASP A 355 -7.59 -12.66 33.67
N GLU A 356 -8.87 -13.04 33.77
CA GLU A 356 -9.32 -14.42 33.54
C GLU A 356 -8.94 -14.93 32.14
N LEU A 357 -9.20 -14.13 31.10
CA LEU A 357 -8.87 -14.48 29.72
C LEU A 357 -7.35 -14.60 29.52
N LEU A 358 -6.58 -13.61 29.99
CA LEU A 358 -5.13 -13.58 29.80
C LEU A 358 -4.42 -14.64 30.61
N SER A 359 -4.89 -14.94 31.84
CA SER A 359 -4.43 -16.09 32.62
C SER A 359 -4.64 -17.41 31.89
N ALA A 360 -5.74 -17.55 31.13
CA ALA A 360 -5.96 -18.74 30.33
C ALA A 360 -5.04 -18.79 29.10
N VAL A 361 -4.73 -17.65 28.49
CA VAL A 361 -3.77 -17.54 27.37
C VAL A 361 -2.35 -17.86 27.84
N ASP A 362 -1.92 -17.35 28.99
CA ASP A 362 -0.59 -17.61 29.57
C ASP A 362 -0.34 -19.11 29.78
N LYS A 363 -1.36 -19.85 30.23
CA LYS A 363 -1.30 -21.31 30.42
C LYS A 363 -1.04 -22.10 29.14
N LEU A 364 -1.23 -21.50 27.96
CA LEU A 364 -0.89 -22.13 26.68
C LEU A 364 0.61 -22.13 26.39
N ASN A 365 1.41 -21.35 27.11
CA ASN A 365 2.87 -21.25 26.91
C ASN A 365 3.27 -20.96 25.45
N ILE A 366 2.49 -20.12 24.78
CA ILE A 366 2.70 -19.76 23.36
C ILE A 366 4.06 -19.08 23.23
N LYS A 367 4.90 -19.58 22.32
CA LYS A 367 6.23 -18.99 22.04
C LYS A 367 6.17 -17.77 21.12
N LYS A 368 5.15 -17.71 20.26
CA LYS A 368 4.91 -16.59 19.36
C LYS A 368 4.40 -15.37 20.13
N SER A 369 4.70 -14.17 19.65
CA SER A 369 4.19 -12.95 20.27
C SER A 369 2.67 -12.86 20.17
N VAL A 370 2.00 -12.43 21.24
CA VAL A 370 0.56 -12.14 21.27
C VAL A 370 0.37 -10.63 21.44
N PHE A 371 -0.47 -10.03 20.60
CA PHE A 371 -0.87 -8.61 20.67
C PHE A 371 -2.36 -8.51 20.97
N VAL A 372 -2.76 -7.70 21.95
CA VAL A 372 -4.17 -7.51 22.29
C VAL A 372 -4.75 -6.35 21.47
N LYS A 373 -5.81 -6.60 20.67
CA LYS A 373 -6.48 -5.55 19.90
C LYS A 373 -7.57 -4.88 20.73
N MET A 374 -7.31 -3.63 21.10
CA MET A 374 -8.04 -2.85 22.10
C MET A 374 -9.24 -2.10 21.50
N PRO A 375 -10.31 -1.89 22.28
CA PRO A 375 -11.41 -1.00 21.89
C PRO A 375 -10.92 0.46 21.85
N ILE A 376 -11.63 1.30 21.10
CA ILE A 376 -11.34 2.75 21.04
C ILE A 376 -12.39 3.59 21.77
N ASP A 377 -13.53 3.02 22.13
CA ASP A 377 -14.65 3.69 22.80
C ASP A 377 -14.52 3.73 24.33
N LYS A 378 -13.42 3.25 24.89
CA LYS A 378 -13.17 3.27 26.34
C LYS A 378 -12.49 4.58 26.74
N THR A 379 -12.80 5.04 27.95
CA THR A 379 -12.15 6.20 28.56
C THR A 379 -10.66 5.95 28.81
N ASP A 380 -9.89 7.01 29.06
CA ASP A 380 -8.46 6.89 29.37
C ASP A 380 -8.23 6.04 30.63
N ASN A 381 -9.04 6.25 31.68
CA ASN A 381 -8.96 5.49 32.93
C ASN A 381 -9.27 4.00 32.72
N GLU A 382 -10.33 3.67 31.98
CA GLU A 382 -10.64 2.28 31.64
C GLU A 382 -9.51 1.65 30.82
N THR A 383 -8.97 2.39 29.83
CA THR A 383 -7.88 1.89 28.99
C THR A 383 -6.61 1.64 29.82
N LEU A 384 -6.24 2.56 30.71
CA LEU A 384 -5.10 2.39 31.61
C LEU A 384 -5.30 1.21 32.58
N ALA A 385 -6.52 1.00 33.07
CA ALA A 385 -6.85 -0.16 33.91
C ALA A 385 -6.68 -1.47 33.13
N MET A 386 -7.11 -1.53 31.87
CA MET A 386 -6.89 -2.69 31.01
C MET A 386 -5.40 -2.91 30.73
N LEU A 387 -4.64 -1.85 30.39
CA LEU A 387 -3.20 -1.93 30.15
C LEU A 387 -2.44 -2.44 31.39
N LYS A 388 -2.84 -2.01 32.58
CA LYS A 388 -2.28 -2.49 33.85
C LYS A 388 -2.47 -3.99 34.05
N VAL A 389 -3.60 -4.54 33.62
CA VAL A 389 -3.83 -5.99 33.62
C VAL A 389 -2.95 -6.66 32.58
N ILE A 390 -3.00 -6.21 31.32
CA ILE A 390 -2.20 -6.78 30.21
C ILE A 390 -0.71 -6.81 30.56
N ALA A 391 -0.20 -5.81 31.27
CA ALA A 391 1.22 -5.68 31.62
C ALA A 391 1.72 -6.82 32.52
N LYS A 392 0.82 -7.46 33.28
CA LYS A 392 1.10 -8.60 34.17
C LYS A 392 1.17 -9.95 33.45
N HIS A 393 0.70 -10.01 32.20
CA HIS A 393 0.58 -11.24 31.42
C HIS A 393 1.59 -11.31 30.28
N SER A 394 1.59 -12.42 29.52
CA SER A 394 2.51 -12.66 28.41
C SER A 394 2.37 -11.78 27.16
N PRO A 395 1.24 -11.08 26.84
CA PRO A 395 1.17 -10.30 25.61
C PRO A 395 2.31 -9.28 25.46
N ALA A 396 2.88 -9.22 24.25
CA ALA A 396 4.03 -8.39 23.93
C ALA A 396 3.64 -6.92 23.68
N GLY A 397 2.37 -6.68 23.38
CA GLY A 397 1.91 -5.36 22.98
C GLY A 397 0.42 -5.27 22.74
N VAL A 398 0.03 -4.12 22.23
CA VAL A 398 -1.37 -3.76 22.01
C VAL A 398 -1.55 -3.13 20.64
N ILE A 399 -2.72 -3.38 20.05
CA ILE A 399 -3.14 -2.78 18.79
C ILE A 399 -4.27 -1.80 19.11
N PHE A 400 -4.03 -0.51 18.92
CA PHE A 400 -5.04 0.52 19.10
C PHE A 400 -5.68 0.87 17.77
N GLY A 401 -6.93 0.45 17.64
CA GLY A 401 -7.75 0.70 16.46
C GLY A 401 -8.79 -0.39 16.28
N ASN A 402 -10.06 -0.01 16.35
CA ASN A 402 -11.21 -0.76 15.89
C ASN A 402 -12.27 0.24 15.39
N LEU A 403 -13.56 -0.08 15.48
CA LEU A 403 -14.63 0.78 14.97
C LEU A 403 -15.07 1.86 15.98
N GLN A 404 -15.43 3.04 15.46
CA GLN A 404 -16.11 4.12 16.17
C GLN A 404 -17.60 3.80 16.30
N LYS A 405 -18.14 3.87 17.51
CA LYS A 405 -19.54 3.53 17.81
C LYS A 405 -20.45 4.74 17.88
N ASP A 406 -19.88 5.90 18.22
CA ASP A 406 -20.67 7.13 18.32
C ASP A 406 -21.12 7.58 16.92
N LYS A 407 -22.42 7.39 16.64
CA LYS A 407 -23.08 7.82 15.41
C LYS A 407 -23.11 9.34 15.25
N ASN A 408 -22.89 10.09 16.34
CA ASN A 408 -22.87 11.55 16.35
C ASN A 408 -21.46 12.14 16.24
N HIS A 409 -20.43 11.31 16.09
CA HIS A 409 -19.05 11.77 15.96
C HIS A 409 -18.91 12.81 14.84
N THR A 410 -18.19 13.89 15.10
CA THR A 410 -18.11 15.08 14.22
C THR A 410 -17.60 14.78 12.81
N SER A 411 -16.75 13.76 12.66
CA SER A 411 -16.23 13.30 11.37
C SER A 411 -17.22 12.48 10.53
N LEU A 412 -18.43 12.21 11.03
CA LEU A 412 -19.48 11.48 10.33
C LEU A 412 -20.54 12.44 9.74
N ASP A 413 -20.84 12.28 8.46
CA ASP A 413 -21.98 12.93 7.83
C ASP A 413 -23.28 12.25 8.28
N LYS A 414 -24.15 13.03 8.94
CA LYS A 414 -25.41 12.52 9.51
C LYS A 414 -26.33 11.89 8.47
N LYS A 415 -26.35 12.39 7.23
CA LYS A 415 -27.18 11.84 6.15
C LYS A 415 -26.63 10.50 5.66
N GLU A 416 -25.31 10.32 5.67
CA GLU A 416 -24.68 9.03 5.37
C GLU A 416 -24.93 8.00 6.48
N VAL A 417 -24.80 8.40 7.74
CA VAL A 417 -25.06 7.53 8.90
C VAL A 417 -26.51 7.07 8.95
N ALA A 418 -27.47 7.97 8.68
CA ALA A 418 -28.90 7.67 8.72
C ALA A 418 -29.35 6.55 7.77
N LYS A 419 -28.52 6.19 6.77
CA LYS A 419 -28.78 5.06 5.85
C LYS A 419 -28.61 3.70 6.53
N PHE A 420 -28.00 3.64 7.71
CA PHE A 420 -27.66 2.40 8.39
C PHE A 420 -28.20 2.40 9.83
N ASN A 421 -29.05 1.42 10.13
CA ASN A 421 -29.55 1.18 11.49
C ASN A 421 -28.57 0.33 12.33
N VAL A 422 -27.71 -0.45 11.67
CA VAL A 422 -26.75 -1.39 12.29
C VAL A 422 -25.28 -1.01 11.99
N GLY A 423 -24.37 -1.68 12.70
CA GLY A 423 -22.93 -1.57 12.48
C GLY A 423 -22.27 -0.34 13.10
N ASN A 424 -20.96 -0.30 12.95
CA ASN A 424 -20.07 0.73 13.51
C ASN A 424 -19.06 1.20 12.45
N PHE A 425 -18.36 2.30 12.69
CA PHE A 425 -17.67 3.07 11.64
C PHE A 425 -16.14 2.93 11.67
N SER A 426 -15.53 2.73 10.51
CA SER A 426 -14.06 2.70 10.33
C SER A 426 -13.56 3.99 9.65
N GLY A 427 -12.27 4.09 9.32
CA GLY A 427 -11.74 5.21 8.54
C GLY A 427 -11.49 6.47 9.38
N LYS A 428 -11.72 7.65 8.82
CA LYS A 428 -11.37 8.92 9.49
C LYS A 428 -12.05 9.15 10.85
N PRO A 429 -13.28 8.69 11.14
CA PRO A 429 -13.88 8.78 12.48
C PRO A 429 -13.10 8.07 13.60
N THR A 430 -12.16 7.18 13.27
CA THR A 430 -11.32 6.48 14.27
C THR A 430 -9.96 7.15 14.48
N TRP A 431 -9.61 8.15 13.66
CA TRP A 431 -8.29 8.76 13.60
C TRP A 431 -7.85 9.39 14.93
N GLU A 432 -8.67 10.29 15.46
CA GLU A 432 -8.35 11.08 16.65
C GLU A 432 -8.18 10.18 17.87
N ARG A 433 -9.24 9.43 18.21
CA ARG A 433 -9.24 8.57 19.39
C ARG A 433 -8.18 7.46 19.34
N SER A 434 -7.93 6.86 18.17
CA SER A 434 -6.86 5.87 18.06
C SER A 434 -5.47 6.48 18.29
N ASN A 435 -5.24 7.72 17.82
CA ASN A 435 -3.98 8.43 18.05
C ASN A 435 -3.78 8.83 19.52
N GLU A 436 -4.84 9.25 20.20
CA GLU A 436 -4.82 9.53 21.64
C GLU A 436 -4.44 8.28 22.43
N LEU A 437 -5.06 7.13 22.14
CA LEU A 437 -4.78 5.90 22.86
C LEU A 437 -3.38 5.34 22.59
N VAL A 438 -2.86 5.50 21.36
CA VAL A 438 -1.44 5.24 21.04
C VAL A 438 -0.54 6.11 21.92
N SER A 439 -0.83 7.41 21.99
CA SER A 439 -0.08 8.39 22.78
C SER A 439 -0.11 8.06 24.28
N LEU A 440 -1.31 7.82 24.82
CA LEU A 440 -1.55 7.47 26.21
C LEU A 440 -0.76 6.21 26.60
N THR A 441 -0.79 5.20 25.74
CA THR A 441 -0.06 3.95 25.97
C THR A 441 1.44 4.13 25.88
N TYR A 442 1.93 4.93 24.92
CA TYR A 442 3.36 5.21 24.79
C TYR A 442 3.89 5.92 26.04
N ILE A 443 3.21 6.98 26.48
CA ILE A 443 3.60 7.75 27.67
C ILE A 443 3.70 6.84 28.91
N ASN A 444 2.73 5.96 29.11
CA ASN A 444 2.64 5.17 30.34
C ASN A 444 3.40 3.82 30.27
N TYR A 445 3.55 3.23 29.07
CA TYR A 445 3.98 1.84 28.90
C TYR A 445 4.99 1.60 27.76
N LYS A 446 5.66 2.62 27.19
CA LYS A 446 6.66 2.44 26.11
C LYS A 446 7.75 1.39 26.39
N LYS A 447 8.13 1.19 27.66
CA LYS A 447 9.13 0.19 28.05
C LYS A 447 8.58 -1.24 28.08
N ARG A 448 7.26 -1.40 28.15
CA ARG A 448 6.59 -2.71 28.30
C ARG A 448 5.91 -3.18 27.03
N PHE A 449 5.33 -2.28 26.25
CA PHE A 449 4.51 -2.65 25.10
C PHE A 449 5.08 -2.15 23.79
N VAL A 450 5.09 -3.06 22.83
CA VAL A 450 5.03 -2.70 21.41
C VAL A 450 3.62 -2.17 21.11
N ILE A 451 3.54 -1.04 20.42
CA ILE A 451 2.26 -0.42 20.07
C ILE A 451 2.08 -0.51 18.56
N ILE A 452 0.99 -1.13 18.12
CA ILE A 452 0.59 -1.13 16.70
C ILE A 452 -0.58 -0.16 16.54
N GLY A 453 -0.38 0.86 15.71
CA GLY A 453 -1.35 1.91 15.47
C GLY A 453 -2.29 1.56 14.31
N CYS A 454 -3.59 1.52 14.54
CA CYS A 454 -4.60 1.21 13.53
C CYS A 454 -5.74 2.25 13.54
N GLY A 455 -6.28 2.59 12.37
CA GLY A 455 -7.43 3.48 12.25
C GLY A 455 -7.09 4.88 11.70
N GLY A 456 -7.90 5.33 10.75
CA GLY A 456 -7.81 6.67 10.16
C GLY A 456 -6.61 6.96 9.25
N ILE A 457 -5.83 5.95 8.84
CA ILE A 457 -4.64 6.13 7.98
C ILE A 457 -5.04 6.10 6.50
N PHE A 458 -4.83 7.22 5.81
CA PHE A 458 -5.10 7.43 4.38
C PHE A 458 -3.89 7.99 3.63
N SER A 459 -2.79 8.27 4.31
CA SER A 459 -1.59 8.83 3.69
C SER A 459 -0.31 8.48 4.47
N ALA A 460 0.84 8.82 3.88
CA ALA A 460 2.13 8.70 4.54
C ALA A 460 2.23 9.58 5.79
N GLU A 461 1.65 10.77 5.72
CA GLU A 461 1.61 11.74 6.83
C GLU A 461 0.79 11.17 8.00
N ASP A 462 -0.34 10.53 7.72
CA ASP A 462 -1.14 9.85 8.75
C ASP A 462 -0.34 8.70 9.41
N ALA A 463 0.36 7.90 8.61
CA ALA A 463 1.19 6.82 9.14
C ALA A 463 2.33 7.37 10.01
N TYR A 464 3.02 8.39 9.52
CA TYR A 464 4.15 9.01 10.20
C TYR A 464 3.75 9.71 11.50
N GLU A 465 2.63 10.43 11.52
CA GLU A 465 2.11 11.03 12.75
C GLU A 465 1.77 9.99 13.81
N LYS A 466 1.21 8.84 13.41
CA LYS A 466 0.93 7.75 14.35
C LYS A 466 2.22 7.10 14.89
N ILE A 467 3.26 7.01 14.06
CA ILE A 467 4.60 6.53 14.46
C ILE A 467 5.26 7.51 15.44
N LYS A 468 5.25 8.82 15.13
CA LYS A 468 5.76 9.87 16.04
C LYS A 468 5.03 9.90 17.38
N ARG A 469 3.78 9.43 17.45
CA ARG A 469 3.01 9.29 18.69
C ARG A 469 3.35 8.02 19.50
N GLY A 470 4.19 7.14 18.96
CA GLY A 470 4.68 5.97 19.67
C GLY A 470 4.31 4.62 19.07
N ALA A 471 3.60 4.58 17.94
CA ALA A 471 3.38 3.32 17.23
C ALA A 471 4.68 2.83 16.57
N SER A 472 5.06 1.57 16.82
CA SER A 472 6.20 0.92 16.15
C SER A 472 5.81 0.40 14.77
N LEU A 473 4.56 -0.01 14.60
CA LEU A 473 3.97 -0.48 13.35
C LEU A 473 2.62 0.20 13.15
N VAL A 474 2.13 0.25 11.91
CA VAL A 474 0.81 0.77 11.58
C VAL A 474 0.01 -0.21 10.73
N MET A 475 -1.32 -0.19 10.90
CA MET A 475 -2.23 -1.00 10.10
C MET A 475 -3.35 -0.17 9.48
N LEU A 476 -3.78 -0.54 8.26
CA LEU A 476 -4.87 0.12 7.56
C LEU A 476 -5.77 -0.85 6.82
N ILE A 477 -7.02 -0.43 6.60
CA ILE A 477 -7.97 -1.05 5.66
C ILE A 477 -8.64 0.08 4.88
N THR A 478 -9.37 0.96 5.57
CA THR A 478 -10.23 1.96 4.93
C THR A 478 -9.46 2.90 4.01
N GLY A 479 -8.24 3.32 4.37
CA GLY A 479 -7.38 4.11 3.50
C GLY A 479 -7.18 3.47 2.12
N MET A 480 -6.92 2.16 2.07
CA MET A 480 -6.76 1.40 0.83
C MET A 480 -8.03 1.40 -0.03
N ILE A 481 -9.22 1.39 0.58
CA ILE A 481 -10.49 1.42 -0.15
C ILE A 481 -10.74 2.78 -0.82
N PHE A 482 -10.23 3.86 -0.24
CA PHE A 482 -10.45 5.22 -0.74
C PHE A 482 -9.33 5.74 -1.63
N GLU A 483 -8.10 5.28 -1.37
CA GLU A 483 -6.89 5.72 -2.04
C GLU A 483 -6.39 4.72 -3.08
N GLY A 484 -6.66 3.42 -2.90
CA GLY A 484 -6.24 2.32 -3.78
C GLY A 484 -5.14 1.45 -3.16
N PRO A 485 -4.85 0.25 -3.73
CA PRO A 485 -3.87 -0.70 -3.21
C PRO A 485 -2.42 -0.15 -3.21
N GLN A 486 -2.13 0.83 -4.06
CA GLN A 486 -0.81 1.46 -4.14
C GLN A 486 -0.49 2.39 -2.96
N ILE A 487 -1.47 2.70 -2.08
CA ILE A 487 -1.24 3.59 -0.92
C ILE A 487 -0.17 3.03 0.03
N ILE A 488 -0.02 1.71 0.12
CA ILE A 488 1.00 1.08 0.96
C ILE A 488 2.41 1.46 0.45
N ALA A 489 2.63 1.33 -0.86
CA ALA A 489 3.88 1.74 -1.50
C ALA A 489 4.13 3.25 -1.36
N ASP A 490 3.09 4.10 -1.55
CA ASP A 490 3.15 5.56 -1.34
C ASP A 490 3.58 5.90 0.11
N ILE A 491 3.03 5.18 1.10
CA ILE A 491 3.41 5.34 2.52
C ILE A 491 4.88 4.97 2.72
N ASN A 492 5.31 3.79 2.28
CA ASN A 492 6.68 3.33 2.51
C ASN A 492 7.71 4.25 1.84
N ILE A 493 7.46 4.67 0.59
CA ILE A 493 8.33 5.61 -0.12
C ILE A 493 8.45 6.93 0.66
N LYS A 494 7.34 7.57 1.00
CA LYS A 494 7.36 8.88 1.66
C LYS A 494 7.84 8.83 3.10
N LEU A 495 7.66 7.71 3.80
CA LEU A 495 8.24 7.54 5.14
C LEU A 495 9.77 7.68 5.09
N THR A 496 10.43 7.19 4.03
CA THR A 496 11.88 7.36 3.90
C THR A 496 12.26 8.83 3.74
N ASP A 497 11.53 9.57 2.91
CA ASP A 497 11.72 11.02 2.74
C ASP A 497 11.48 11.78 4.07
N PHE A 498 10.47 11.40 4.84
CA PHE A 498 10.18 12.05 6.13
C PHE A 498 11.24 11.76 7.19
N LEU A 499 11.76 10.53 7.24
CA LEU A 499 12.84 10.16 8.14
C LEU A 499 14.11 10.94 7.81
N GLU A 500 14.50 10.99 6.53
CA GLU A 500 15.67 11.77 6.10
C GLU A 500 15.51 13.27 6.41
N ARG A 501 14.33 13.83 6.11
CA ARG A 501 14.01 15.24 6.39
C ARG A 501 14.15 15.58 7.88
N ASP A 502 13.67 14.70 8.74
CA ASP A 502 13.66 14.92 10.19
C ASP A 502 14.96 14.41 10.87
N GLY A 503 15.96 13.95 10.08
CA GLY A 503 17.28 13.56 10.58
C GLY A 503 17.36 12.17 11.23
N PHE A 504 16.35 11.32 11.03
CA PHE A 504 16.30 9.96 11.56
C PHE A 504 17.05 8.97 10.67
N LYS A 505 17.87 8.10 11.27
CA LYS A 505 18.61 7.06 10.53
C LYS A 505 17.74 5.84 10.26
N ASN A 506 16.86 5.51 11.20
CA ASN A 506 15.92 4.41 11.09
C ASN A 506 14.55 4.83 11.58
N LEU A 507 13.53 4.12 11.13
CA LEU A 507 12.15 4.34 11.54
C LEU A 507 11.97 4.22 13.06
N SER A 508 12.79 3.39 13.73
CA SER A 508 12.74 3.22 15.19
C SER A 508 13.05 4.51 15.93
N ASP A 509 13.86 5.38 15.33
CA ASP A 509 14.28 6.65 15.92
C ASP A 509 13.12 7.67 15.91
N ALA A 510 12.17 7.51 14.98
CA ALA A 510 10.97 8.34 14.91
C ALA A 510 9.86 7.89 15.88
N VAL A 511 9.95 6.68 16.45
CA VAL A 511 8.89 6.12 17.32
C VAL A 511 8.80 6.90 18.62
N GLY A 512 7.72 7.69 18.75
CA GLY A 512 7.52 8.54 19.93
C GLY A 512 8.29 9.86 19.91
N ALA A 513 8.83 10.27 18.76
CA ALA A 513 9.55 11.54 18.58
C ALA A 513 8.73 12.78 18.98
N LYS A 514 7.40 12.66 19.12
CA LYS A 514 6.54 13.73 19.66
C LYS A 514 6.78 14.03 21.15
N TYR A 515 7.38 13.10 21.89
CA TYR A 515 7.59 13.16 23.33
C TYR A 515 9.07 13.13 23.74
N SER A 516 9.96 13.26 22.75
CA SER A 516 11.41 13.21 22.94
C SER A 516 12.03 14.59 23.04
#